data_AF-A0A958EYR6-F1
#
_entry.id   AF-A0A958EYR6-F1
#
_cell.length_a   1.000
_cell.length_b   1.000
_cell.length_c   1.000
_cell.angle_alpha   90.00
_cell.angle_beta   90.00
_cell.angle_gamma   90.00
#
_symmetry.space_group_name_H-M   'P 1'
#
loop_
_entity.id
_entity.type
_entity.pdbx_description
1 polymer ?
#
loop_
_entity_poly.entity_id
_entity_poly.type
_entity_poly.pdbx_seq_one_letter_code
_entity_poly.pdbx_strand_id
1 'polypeptide(L)'
;TSDKWVKSYALVLIFSAILFISLKYKKLYLYGFVLAVIVFRMGFNWFILEPRKKDFQVAEVFSKQIAEETAGQPLFILKDAQIGNFDGMSFHIARERGEVLQFSDQKVPGVFYIADNQQLEKESYTSFMYFRNYLSDSLQLVQFNK
;
A
#
# COMPACT_ATOMS: atom_id res chain seq x y z
N THR A 1 4.31 -19.87 5.74
CA THR A 1 5.57 -19.76 6.49
C THR A 1 6.67 -20.66 5.94
N SER A 2 6.39 -21.92 5.60
CA SER A 2 7.38 -22.87 5.03
C SER A 2 8.15 -22.33 3.81
N ASP A 3 7.47 -21.71 2.84
CA ASP A 3 8.08 -21.18 1.61
C ASP A 3 9.15 -20.09 1.85
N LYS A 4 8.96 -19.25 2.88
CA LYS A 4 9.94 -18.19 3.21
C LYS A 4 11.27 -18.78 3.67
N TRP A 5 11.21 -19.84 4.48
CA TRP A 5 12.41 -20.52 4.98
C TRP A 5 13.18 -21.19 3.85
N VAL A 6 12.47 -21.87 2.93
CA VAL A 6 13.09 -22.51 1.75
C VAL A 6 13.81 -21.48 0.88
N LYS A 7 13.18 -20.34 0.59
CA LYS A 7 13.78 -19.24 -0.18
C LYS A 7 15.02 -18.67 0.51
N SER A 8 15.00 -18.51 1.82
CA SER A 8 16.16 -18.05 2.60
C SER A 8 17.32 -19.04 2.54
N TYR A 9 17.07 -20.33 2.77
CA TYR A 9 18.11 -21.36 2.69
C TYR A 9 18.73 -21.45 1.29
N ALA A 10 17.90 -21.38 0.24
CA ALA A 10 18.37 -21.40 -1.14
C ALA A 10 19.31 -20.21 -1.45
N LEU A 11 18.95 -18.99 -1.02
CA LEU A 11 19.80 -17.81 -1.24
C LEU A 11 21.12 -17.88 -0.49
N VAL A 12 21.11 -18.37 0.75
CA VAL A 12 22.34 -18.55 1.54
C VAL A 12 23.27 -19.55 0.87
N LEU A 13 22.75 -20.68 0.38
CA LEU A 13 23.54 -21.68 -0.34
C LEU A 13 24.13 -21.13 -1.64
N ILE A 14 23.32 -20.41 -2.44
CA ILE A 14 23.77 -19.80 -3.70
C ILE A 14 24.85 -18.75 -3.43
N PHE A 15 24.64 -17.87 -2.43
CA PHE A 15 25.61 -16.83 -2.09
C PHE A 15 26.94 -17.43 -1.58
N SER A 16 26.86 -18.50 -0.78
CA SER A 16 28.02 -19.23 -0.28
C SER A 16 28.79 -19.91 -1.41
N ALA A 17 28.09 -20.50 -2.39
CA ALA A 17 28.71 -21.08 -3.58
C ALA A 17 29.40 -20.01 -4.45
N ILE A 18 28.76 -18.85 -4.66
CA ILE A 18 29.35 -17.73 -5.40
C ILE A 18 30.61 -17.22 -4.69
N LEU A 19 30.56 -17.04 -3.37
CA LEU A 19 31.71 -16.62 -2.58
C LEU A 19 32.86 -17.62 -2.69
N PHE A 20 32.58 -18.91 -2.54
CA PHE A 20 33.57 -19.97 -2.63
C PHE A 20 34.25 -20.02 -4.01
N ILE A 21 33.46 -19.95 -5.09
CA ILE A 21 33.98 -19.92 -6.47
C ILE A 21 34.83 -18.67 -6.70
N SER A 22 34.39 -17.51 -6.22
CA SER A 22 35.10 -16.24 -6.37
C SER A 22 36.44 -16.22 -5.63
N LEU A 23 36.52 -16.86 -4.46
CA LEU A 23 37.76 -17.00 -3.69
C LEU A 23 38.72 -18.01 -4.32
N LYS A 24 38.21 -19.12 -4.86
CA LYS A 24 39.02 -20.17 -5.51
C LYS A 24 39.56 -19.73 -6.86
N TYR A 25 38.80 -18.96 -7.63
CA TYR A 25 39.16 -18.54 -8.99
C TYR A 25 39.21 -17.01 -9.10
N LYS A 26 40.38 -16.42 -8.81
CA LYS A 26 40.59 -14.95 -8.84
C LYS A 26 40.22 -14.29 -10.17
N LYS A 27 40.32 -15.00 -11.31
CA LYS A 27 39.90 -14.49 -12.63
C LYS A 27 38.39 -14.28 -12.75
N LEU A 28 37.58 -14.91 -11.90
CA LEU A 28 36.12 -14.87 -11.94
C LEU A 28 35.52 -13.87 -10.94
N TYR A 29 36.33 -13.08 -10.25
CA TYR A 29 35.86 -12.17 -9.20
C TYR A 29 34.78 -11.20 -9.68
N LEU A 30 34.93 -10.62 -10.88
CA LEU A 30 33.94 -9.71 -11.46
C LEU A 30 32.59 -10.41 -11.73
N TYR A 31 32.63 -11.62 -12.30
CA TYR A 31 31.43 -12.41 -12.55
C TYR A 31 30.74 -12.82 -11.24
N GLY A 32 31.53 -13.22 -10.24
CA GLY A 32 31.03 -13.53 -8.90
C GLY A 32 30.36 -12.33 -8.23
N PHE A 33 30.94 -11.14 -8.35
CA PHE A 33 30.34 -9.89 -7.84
C PHE A 33 29.00 -9.58 -8.53
N VAL A 34 28.93 -9.68 -9.86
CA VAL A 34 27.67 -9.45 -10.61
C VAL A 34 26.59 -10.45 -10.18
N LEU A 35 26.95 -11.73 -10.03
CA LEU A 35 26.02 -12.75 -9.55
C LEU A 35 25.54 -12.46 -8.12
N ALA A 36 26.43 -12.01 -7.23
CA ALA A 36 26.06 -11.61 -5.87
C ALA A 36 25.06 -10.45 -5.85
N VAL A 37 25.24 -9.44 -6.70
CA VAL A 37 24.29 -8.32 -6.85
C VAL A 37 22.93 -8.80 -7.36
N ILE A 38 22.90 -9.72 -8.33
CA ILE A 38 21.66 -10.29 -8.85
C ILE A 38 20.93 -11.07 -7.75
N VAL A 39 21.64 -11.93 -7.01
CA VAL A 39 21.08 -12.72 -5.91
C VAL A 39 20.52 -11.81 -4.82
N PHE A 40 21.25 -10.74 -4.47
CA PHE A 40 20.77 -9.73 -3.52
C PHE A 40 19.50 -9.04 -4.02
N ARG A 41 19.47 -8.63 -5.30
CA ARG A 41 18.29 -8.04 -5.94
C ARG A 41 17.08 -8.98 -5.91
N MET A 42 17.28 -10.27 -6.17
CA MET A 42 16.23 -11.28 -6.10
C MET A 42 15.70 -11.42 -4.67
N GLY A 43 16.60 -11.46 -3.68
CA GLY A 43 16.23 -11.47 -2.26
C GLY A 43 15.39 -10.25 -1.88
N PHE A 44 15.83 -9.04 -2.26
CA PHE A 44 15.06 -7.82 -2.03
C PHE A 44 13.66 -7.89 -2.65
N ASN A 45 13.55 -8.42 -3.87
CA ASN A 45 12.26 -8.56 -4.55
C ASN A 45 11.30 -9.51 -3.81
N TRP A 46 11.78 -10.66 -3.35
CA TRP A 46 10.95 -11.63 -2.64
C TRP A 46 10.58 -11.21 -1.22
N PHE A 47 11.51 -10.61 -0.47
CA PHE A 47 11.28 -10.33 0.95
C PHE A 47 10.76 -8.93 1.24
N ILE A 48 10.99 -7.97 0.35
CA ILE A 48 10.62 -6.56 0.57
C ILE A 48 9.53 -6.12 -0.40
N LEU A 49 9.68 -6.39 -1.70
CA LEU A 49 8.70 -5.93 -2.69
C LEU A 49 7.43 -6.78 -2.72
N GLU A 50 7.55 -8.11 -2.68
CA GLU A 50 6.39 -9.01 -2.78
C GLU A 50 5.38 -8.83 -1.63
N PRO A 51 5.78 -8.67 -0.36
CA PRO A 51 4.85 -8.33 0.72
C PRO A 51 4.21 -6.95 0.50
N ARG A 52 5.00 -5.93 0.13
CA ARG A 52 4.49 -4.58 -0.15
C ARG A 52 3.46 -4.56 -1.28
N LYS A 53 3.65 -5.37 -2.33
CA LYS A 53 2.70 -5.47 -3.44
C LYS A 53 1.30 -5.87 -3.00
N LYS A 54 1.18 -6.75 -2.01
CA LYS A 54 -0.14 -7.17 -1.51
C LYS A 54 -0.87 -6.01 -0.88
N ASP A 55 -0.18 -5.23 -0.06
CA ASP A 55 -0.77 -4.09 0.63
C ASP A 55 -1.15 -2.97 -0.38
N PHE A 56 -0.30 -2.70 -1.37
CA PHE A 56 -0.61 -1.77 -2.46
C PHE A 56 -1.82 -2.21 -3.30
N GLN A 57 -1.98 -3.52 -3.58
CA GLN A 57 -3.14 -4.04 -4.30
C GLN A 57 -4.44 -3.80 -3.54
N VAL A 58 -4.42 -3.90 -2.22
CA VAL A 58 -5.61 -3.64 -1.39
C VAL A 58 -6.01 -2.16 -1.49
N ALA A 59 -5.05 -1.24 -1.41
CA ALA A 59 -5.31 0.19 -1.58
C ALA A 59 -5.86 0.51 -2.97
N GLU A 60 -5.32 -0.10 -4.03
CA GLU A 60 -5.79 0.09 -5.40
C GLU A 60 -7.24 -0.40 -5.59
N VAL A 61 -7.58 -1.58 -5.03
CA VAL A 61 -8.94 -2.14 -5.10
C VAL A 61 -9.95 -1.23 -4.40
N PHE A 62 -9.69 -0.83 -3.16
CA PHE A 62 -10.62 0.06 -2.44
C PHE A 62 -10.73 1.43 -3.10
N SER A 63 -9.63 1.98 -3.61
CA SER A 63 -9.65 3.26 -4.31
C SER A 63 -10.55 3.23 -5.54
N LYS A 64 -10.50 2.14 -6.30
CA LYS A 64 -11.36 1.94 -7.46
C LYS A 64 -12.83 1.83 -7.07
N GLN A 65 -13.15 1.05 -6.03
CA GLN A 65 -14.52 0.93 -5.55
C GLN A 65 -15.07 2.27 -5.04
N ILE A 66 -14.28 3.03 -4.28
CA ILE A 66 -14.67 4.37 -3.81
C ILE A 66 -14.92 5.29 -5.00
N ALA A 67 -14.06 5.28 -6.01
CA ALA A 67 -14.22 6.09 -7.22
C ALA A 67 -15.51 5.74 -7.98
N GLU A 68 -15.84 4.45 -8.10
CA GLU A 68 -17.06 3.96 -8.74
C GLU A 68 -18.33 4.37 -7.96
N GLU A 69 -18.36 4.13 -6.64
CA GLU A 69 -19.50 4.45 -5.76
C GLU A 69 -19.81 5.95 -5.70
N THR A 70 -18.76 6.77 -5.79
CA THR A 70 -18.88 8.24 -5.66
C THR A 70 -18.86 8.94 -7.01
N ALA A 71 -18.90 8.22 -8.13
CA ALA A 71 -18.75 8.77 -9.47
C ALA A 71 -19.75 9.91 -9.75
N GLY A 72 -19.25 11.06 -10.17
CA GLY A 72 -20.08 12.24 -10.46
C GLY A 72 -20.64 12.96 -9.23
N GLN A 73 -20.33 12.51 -8.01
CA GLN A 73 -20.71 13.15 -6.75
C GLN A 73 -19.48 13.75 -6.05
N PRO A 74 -19.63 14.86 -5.30
CA PRO A 74 -18.53 15.43 -4.55
C PRO A 74 -18.00 14.46 -3.49
N LEU A 75 -16.68 14.31 -3.43
CA LEU A 75 -15.97 13.47 -2.46
C LEU A 75 -14.88 14.30 -1.79
N PHE A 76 -14.90 14.34 -0.46
CA PHE A 76 -13.90 15.03 0.35
C PHE A 76 -13.22 14.08 1.33
N ILE A 77 -12.03 14.47 1.78
CA ILE A 77 -11.40 13.86 2.94
C ILE A 77 -11.73 14.73 4.14
N LEU A 78 -12.25 14.14 5.22
CA LEU A 78 -12.52 14.91 6.43
C LEU A 78 -11.19 15.42 6.99
N LYS A 79 -11.14 16.68 7.41
CA LYS A 79 -9.92 17.26 7.99
C LYS A 79 -9.39 16.37 9.11
N ASP A 80 -8.06 16.22 9.18
CA ASP A 80 -7.36 15.41 10.18
C ASP A 80 -7.63 13.90 10.12
N ALA A 81 -8.38 13.43 9.11
CA ALA A 81 -8.50 11.99 8.85
C ALA A 81 -7.11 11.42 8.55
N GLN A 82 -6.75 10.34 9.26
CA GLN A 82 -5.47 9.64 9.07
C GLN A 82 -5.51 8.78 7.82
N ILE A 83 -5.61 9.42 6.65
CA ILE A 83 -5.59 8.75 5.35
C ILE A 83 -4.19 8.30 4.91
N GLY A 84 -3.20 8.37 5.82
CA GLY A 84 -1.83 7.91 5.66
C GLY A 84 -1.08 8.57 4.49
N ASN A 85 -0.14 9.47 4.79
CA ASN A 85 0.71 10.14 3.78
C ASN A 85 1.50 9.18 2.86
N PHE A 86 1.62 7.90 3.21
CA PHE A 86 2.40 6.91 2.47
C PHE A 86 1.56 5.98 1.59
N ASP A 87 0.22 6.03 1.69
CA ASP A 87 -0.57 4.87 1.29
C ASP A 87 -1.13 4.93 -0.14
N GLY A 88 -0.90 6.04 -0.83
CA GLY A 88 -1.30 6.20 -2.22
C GLY A 88 -2.81 6.16 -2.46
N MET A 89 -3.66 5.94 -1.45
CA MET A 89 -5.10 5.77 -1.63
C MET A 89 -5.77 7.04 -2.17
N SER A 90 -5.50 8.20 -1.57
CA SER A 90 -5.99 9.48 -2.11
C SER A 90 -5.48 9.74 -3.52
N PHE A 91 -4.24 9.32 -3.83
CA PHE A 91 -3.67 9.39 -5.17
C PHE A 91 -4.36 8.44 -6.15
N HIS A 92 -4.65 7.20 -5.76
CA HIS A 92 -5.33 6.22 -6.59
C HIS A 92 -6.78 6.65 -6.85
N ILE A 93 -7.50 7.11 -5.83
CA ILE A 93 -8.84 7.67 -6.01
C ILE A 93 -8.79 8.87 -6.96
N ALA A 94 -7.82 9.78 -6.79
CA ALA A 94 -7.64 10.91 -7.68
C ALA A 94 -7.31 10.49 -9.12
N ARG A 95 -6.50 9.45 -9.31
CA ARG A 95 -6.18 8.86 -10.61
C ARG A 95 -7.44 8.31 -11.29
N GLU A 96 -8.26 7.55 -10.56
CA GLU A 96 -9.48 6.94 -11.11
C GLU A 96 -10.55 7.98 -11.43
N ARG A 97 -10.70 9.02 -10.59
CA ARG A 97 -11.70 10.07 -10.77
C ARG A 97 -11.25 11.22 -11.69
N GLY A 98 -9.94 11.38 -11.91
CA GLY A 98 -9.39 12.50 -12.65
C GLY A 98 -9.42 13.84 -11.91
N GLU A 99 -9.59 13.82 -10.58
CA GLU A 99 -9.66 15.02 -9.74
C GLU A 99 -8.89 14.85 -8.43
N VAL A 100 -8.29 15.92 -7.92
CA VAL A 100 -7.56 15.88 -6.65
C VAL A 100 -8.56 15.99 -5.50
N LEU A 101 -8.58 14.98 -4.63
CA LEU A 101 -9.39 15.00 -3.42
C LEU A 101 -8.99 16.16 -2.52
N GLN A 102 -9.99 16.91 -2.06
CA GLN A 102 -9.78 18.04 -1.17
C GLN A 102 -10.11 17.66 0.26
N PHE A 103 -9.36 18.26 1.20
CA PHE A 103 -9.72 18.20 2.61
C PHE A 103 -10.83 19.21 2.89
N SER A 104 -11.80 18.81 3.71
CA SER A 104 -12.86 19.70 4.17
C SER A 104 -13.15 19.51 5.66
N ASP A 105 -13.31 20.63 6.35
CA ASP A 105 -13.75 20.70 7.74
C ASP A 105 -15.28 20.71 7.82
N GLN A 106 -15.95 21.05 6.72
CA GLN A 106 -17.39 21.20 6.65
C GLN A 106 -18.04 19.85 6.36
N LYS A 107 -19.00 19.47 7.20
CA LYS A 107 -19.80 18.23 7.08
C LYS A 107 -21.11 18.56 6.37
N VAL A 108 -21.07 18.61 5.04
CA VAL A 108 -22.25 18.95 4.24
C VAL A 108 -23.14 17.70 4.12
N PRO A 109 -24.42 17.77 4.48
CA PRO A 109 -25.32 16.62 4.38
C PRO A 109 -25.44 16.11 2.94
N GLY A 110 -25.44 14.78 2.77
CA GLY A 110 -25.57 14.13 1.46
C GLY A 110 -24.33 14.17 0.56
N VAL A 111 -23.21 14.72 1.04
CA VAL A 111 -21.91 14.70 0.35
C VAL A 111 -21.06 13.56 0.90
N PHE A 112 -20.24 12.94 0.05
CA PHE A 112 -19.36 11.85 0.46
C PHE A 112 -18.08 12.33 1.15
N TYR A 113 -17.73 11.65 2.23
CA TYR A 113 -16.50 11.89 2.99
C TYR A 113 -15.75 10.61 3.26
N ILE A 114 -14.42 10.70 3.20
CA ILE A 114 -13.51 9.73 3.80
C ILE A 114 -13.18 10.21 5.21
N ALA A 115 -13.51 9.41 6.21
CA ALA A 115 -13.30 9.76 7.62
C ALA A 115 -12.76 8.58 8.43
N ASP A 116 -12.06 8.88 9.51
CA ASP A 116 -11.60 7.89 10.48
C ASP A 116 -12.72 7.57 11.48
N ASN A 117 -12.77 6.33 11.99
CA ASN A 117 -13.73 5.91 13.00
C ASN A 117 -13.78 6.84 14.21
N GLN A 118 -12.61 7.32 14.67
CA GLN A 118 -12.53 8.22 15.82
C GLN A 118 -13.26 9.55 15.59
N GLN A 119 -13.31 10.01 14.33
CA GLN A 119 -13.98 11.26 13.95
C GLN A 119 -15.50 11.09 13.81
N LEU A 120 -15.96 9.84 13.72
CA LEU A 120 -17.35 9.49 13.49
C LEU A 120 -18.12 9.19 14.79
N GLU A 121 -17.45 8.96 15.92
CA GLU A 121 -18.08 8.55 17.19
C GLU A 121 -19.20 9.48 17.70
N LYS A 122 -19.16 10.76 17.35
CA LYS A 122 -20.10 11.79 17.82
C LYS A 122 -21.01 12.34 16.74
N GLU A 123 -20.98 11.75 15.55
CA GLU A 123 -21.65 12.27 14.37
C GLU A 123 -22.80 11.38 13.93
N SER A 124 -23.81 11.97 13.28
CA SER A 124 -24.84 11.20 12.60
C SER A 124 -24.45 11.02 11.13
N TYR A 125 -24.16 9.78 10.75
CA TYR A 125 -23.70 9.46 9.41
C TYR A 125 -24.31 8.15 8.90
N THR A 126 -24.27 7.98 7.60
CA THR A 126 -24.54 6.73 6.90
C THR A 126 -23.22 6.20 6.35
N SER A 127 -22.86 4.97 6.70
CA SER A 127 -21.64 4.32 6.21
C SER A 127 -21.94 3.48 4.97
N PHE A 128 -21.12 3.64 3.94
CA PHE A 128 -21.22 2.90 2.68
C PHE A 128 -20.14 1.83 2.58
N MET A 129 -18.95 2.11 3.10
CA MET A 129 -17.81 1.21 2.98
C MET A 129 -16.82 1.39 4.13
N TYR A 130 -16.24 0.28 4.55
CA TYR A 130 -15.09 0.25 5.45
C TYR A 130 -13.85 -0.18 4.66
N PHE A 131 -12.75 0.53 4.85
CA PHE A 131 -11.48 0.18 4.27
C PHE A 131 -10.35 0.50 5.26
N ARG A 132 -9.19 -0.11 5.01
CA ARG A 132 -8.04 0.06 5.89
C ARG A 132 -6.93 0.75 5.13
N ASN A 133 -6.25 1.64 5.83
CA ASN A 133 -4.94 2.11 5.44
C ASN A 133 -3.86 1.13 5.94
N TYR A 134 -2.71 1.08 5.27
CA TYR A 134 -1.51 0.34 5.67
C TYR A 134 -1.11 0.55 7.13
N LEU A 135 -1.38 1.73 7.70
CA LEU A 135 -1.01 2.10 9.07
C LEU A 135 -1.98 1.64 10.17
N SER A 136 -3.00 0.82 9.87
CA SER A 136 -3.92 0.19 10.84
C SER A 136 -5.19 0.97 11.22
N ASP A 137 -5.39 2.17 10.70
CA ASP A 137 -6.63 2.91 10.97
C ASP A 137 -7.74 2.49 10.00
N SER A 138 -8.91 2.18 10.59
CA SER A 138 -10.14 1.89 9.87
C SER A 138 -10.76 3.18 9.37
N LEU A 139 -10.71 3.37 8.06
CA LEU A 139 -11.35 4.49 7.37
C LEU A 139 -12.72 4.04 6.85
N GLN A 140 -13.61 5.01 6.71
CA GLN A 140 -14.94 4.79 6.16
C GLN A 140 -15.27 5.79 5.08
N LEU A 141 -16.01 5.32 4.09
CA LEU A 141 -16.76 6.16 3.16
C LEU A 141 -18.14 6.43 3.77
N VAL A 142 -18.44 7.68 4.04
CA VAL A 142 -19.66 8.08 4.75
C VAL A 142 -20.35 9.25 4.08
N GLN A 143 -21.63 9.44 4.39
CA GLN A 143 -22.35 10.70 4.21
C GLN A 143 -22.91 11.15 5.55
N PHE A 144 -22.78 12.44 5.86
CA PHE A 144 -23.37 12.99 7.08
C PHE A 144 -24.88 13.21 6.87
N ASN A 145 -25.66 12.93 7.91
CA ASN A 145 -27.11 13.06 7.89
C ASN A 145 -27.59 14.46 8.31
N LYS A 146 -26.75 15.22 9.03
CA LYS A 146 -27.03 16.56 9.57
C LYS A 146 -25.76 17.40 9.60
#